data_AF-A0A371FAP3-F1
#
_entry.id   AF-A0A371FAP3-F1
#
_cell.length_a   1.000
_cell.length_b   1.000
_cell.length_c   1.000
_cell.angle_alpha   90.00
_cell.angle_beta   90.00
_cell.angle_gamma   90.00
#
_symmetry.space_group_name_H-M   'P 1'
#
loop_
_entity.id
_entity.type
_entity.pdbx_description
1 polymer ?
#
loop_
_entity_poly.entity_id
_entity_poly.type
_entity_poly.pdbx_seq_one_letter_code
_entity_poly.pdbx_strand_id
1 'polypeptide(L)'
;MDMAPDRSQLQNMAKGEKEAFKGYARHWRELATRIQLPLSDKEMVTMFINILPPPFYEKMVGNMSSNFVNLLLIGERVEVGMKKGEIVLEAATSHTSESYDSEEEEGTNLIVTSNLQLLAP
;
A
#
# COMPACT_ATOMS: atom_id res chain seq x y z
N MET A 1 31.65 -21.40 13.52
CA MET A 1 30.70 -20.66 14.37
C MET A 1 29.56 -20.26 13.47
N ASP A 2 28.37 -20.83 13.67
CA ASP A 2 27.16 -20.36 12.99
C ASP A 2 26.66 -19.15 13.79
N MET A 3 26.89 -17.95 13.27
CA MET A 3 26.46 -16.72 13.94
C MET A 3 25.00 -16.47 13.60
N ALA A 4 24.20 -16.12 14.61
CA ALA A 4 22.83 -15.70 14.37
C ALA A 4 22.80 -14.51 13.38
N PRO A 5 21.78 -14.44 12.50
CA PRO A 5 21.65 -13.35 11.55
C PRO A 5 21.61 -11.97 12.22
N ASP A 6 22.12 -10.96 11.52
CA ASP A 6 22.11 -9.58 11.97
C ASP A 6 21.15 -8.69 11.16
N ARG A 7 20.99 -7.44 11.61
CA ARG A 7 20.09 -6.47 10.96
C ARG A 7 20.59 -6.05 9.57
N SER A 8 21.88 -6.13 9.29
CA SER A 8 22.43 -5.79 7.97
C SER A 8 22.01 -6.83 6.93
N GLN A 9 22.02 -8.11 7.31
CA GLN A 9 21.55 -9.19 6.43
C GLN A 9 20.08 -9.03 6.03
N LEU A 10 19.20 -8.60 6.95
CA LEU A 10 17.82 -8.26 6.59
C LEU A 10 17.72 -7.10 5.62
N GLN A 11 18.56 -6.08 5.79
CA GLN A 11 18.54 -4.89 4.95
C GLN A 11 19.04 -5.16 3.53
N ASN A 12 19.89 -6.18 3.38
CA ASN A 12 20.47 -6.57 2.10
C ASN A 12 19.61 -7.60 1.34
N MET A 13 18.49 -8.05 1.91
CA MET A 13 17.55 -8.88 1.17
C MET A 13 16.91 -8.05 0.04
N ALA A 14 16.89 -8.63 -1.15
CA ALA A 14 16.23 -8.05 -2.31
C ALA A 14 15.15 -9.01 -2.81
N LYS A 15 14.00 -8.46 -3.20
CA LYS A 15 12.92 -9.24 -3.82
C LYS A 15 13.36 -9.68 -5.21
N GLY A 16 13.21 -10.97 -5.51
CA GLY A 16 13.45 -11.48 -6.86
C GLY A 16 12.44 -10.93 -7.88
N GLU A 17 12.86 -10.78 -9.14
CA GLU A 17 11.99 -10.28 -10.23
C GLU A 17 10.71 -11.13 -10.40
N LYS A 18 10.86 -12.46 -10.34
CA LYS A 18 9.77 -13.43 -10.48
C LYS A 18 9.16 -13.87 -9.14
N GLU A 19 9.72 -13.42 -8.02
CA GLU A 19 9.23 -13.77 -6.69
C GLU A 19 7.92 -13.01 -6.42
N ALA A 20 6.91 -13.68 -5.89
CA ALA A 20 5.70 -13.00 -5.43
C ALA A 20 6.00 -12.24 -4.12
N PHE A 21 5.43 -11.05 -3.97
CA PHE A 21 5.61 -10.19 -2.79
C PHE A 21 5.40 -10.95 -1.46
N LYS A 22 4.34 -11.76 -1.38
CA LYS A 22 4.03 -12.58 -0.19
C LYS A 22 5.16 -13.56 0.15
N GLY A 23 5.76 -14.18 -0.87
CA GLY A 23 6.88 -15.12 -0.70
C GLY A 23 8.11 -14.41 -0.16
N TYR A 24 8.46 -13.28 -0.77
CA TYR A 24 9.56 -12.43 -0.33
C TYR A 24 9.40 -11.99 1.13
N ALA A 25 8.23 -11.44 1.47
CA ALA A 25 7.96 -10.95 2.80
C ALA A 25 7.95 -12.06 3.88
N ARG A 26 7.54 -13.28 3.51
CA ARG A 26 7.65 -14.45 4.37
C ARG A 26 9.12 -14.81 4.63
N HIS A 27 9.94 -14.94 3.59
CA HIS A 27 11.37 -15.23 3.74
C HIS A 27 12.09 -14.16 4.58
N TRP A 28 11.76 -12.89 4.34
CA TRP A 28 12.28 -11.78 5.13
C TRP A 28 11.90 -11.90 6.61
N ARG A 29 10.63 -12.20 6.91
CA ARG A 29 10.15 -12.39 8.29
C ARG A 29 10.82 -13.58 8.96
N GLU A 30 10.99 -14.69 8.26
CA GLU A 30 11.68 -15.88 8.77
C GLU A 30 13.15 -15.58 9.12
N LEU A 31 13.82 -14.73 8.34
CA LEU A 31 15.15 -14.26 8.70
C LEU A 31 15.10 -13.34 9.92
N ALA A 32 14.09 -12.46 10.02
CA ALA A 32 13.96 -11.51 11.12
C ALA A 32 13.72 -12.20 12.48
N THR A 33 13.03 -13.34 12.51
CA THR A 33 12.83 -14.14 13.73
C THR A 33 14.11 -14.75 14.30
N ARG A 34 15.18 -14.82 13.50
CA ARG A 34 16.47 -15.41 13.90
C ARG A 34 17.47 -14.39 14.45
N ILE A 35 17.14 -13.09 14.38
CA ILE A 35 17.98 -12.04 14.96
C ILE A 35 17.94 -12.12 16.48
N GLN A 36 19.12 -12.08 17.12
CA GLN A 36 19.24 -12.20 18.58
C GLN A 36 18.41 -11.16 19.36
N LEU A 37 18.22 -9.97 18.78
CA LEU A 37 17.36 -8.93 19.30
C LEU A 37 16.01 -8.96 18.55
N PRO A 38 14.91 -9.40 19.20
CA PRO A 38 13.60 -9.43 18.57
C PRO A 38 13.18 -8.04 18.09
N LEU A 39 12.67 -7.98 16.86
CA LEU A 39 12.13 -6.74 16.29
C LEU A 39 10.67 -6.59 16.70
N SER A 40 10.28 -5.40 17.16
CA SER A 40 8.87 -5.04 17.29
C SER A 40 8.18 -5.01 15.91
N ASP A 41 6.86 -5.16 15.86
CA ASP A 41 6.14 -5.06 14.57
C ASP A 41 6.40 -3.73 13.86
N LYS A 42 6.48 -2.62 14.60
CA LYS A 42 6.79 -1.30 14.05
C LYS A 42 8.19 -1.24 13.43
N GLU A 43 9.19 -1.84 14.10
CA GLU A 43 10.54 -1.95 13.55
C GLU A 43 10.55 -2.84 12.30
N MET A 44 9.86 -3.98 12.32
CA MET A 44 9.74 -4.87 11.16
C MET A 44 9.12 -4.16 9.96
N VAL A 45 8.01 -3.44 10.17
CA VAL A 45 7.35 -2.64 9.11
C VAL A 45 8.33 -1.62 8.54
N THR A 46 8.99 -0.84 9.40
CA THR A 46 9.90 0.23 8.97
C THR A 46 11.06 -0.32 8.16
N MET A 47 11.73 -1.37 8.67
CA MET A 47 12.86 -1.99 7.99
C MET A 47 12.44 -2.63 6.67
N PHE A 48 11.29 -3.30 6.64
CA PHE A 48 10.82 -3.97 5.44
C PHE A 48 10.45 -2.98 4.32
N ILE A 49 9.76 -1.87 4.64
CA ILE A 49 9.41 -0.85 3.63
C ILE A 49 10.68 -0.24 3.01
N ASN A 50 11.70 0.05 3.84
CA ASN A 50 12.92 0.72 3.39
C ASN A 50 13.76 -0.07 2.37
N ILE A 51 13.54 -1.38 2.25
CA ILE A 51 14.26 -2.24 1.31
C ILE A 51 13.41 -2.65 0.10
N LEU A 52 12.16 -2.18 0.03
CA LEU A 52 11.32 -2.43 -1.13
C LEU A 52 11.82 -1.60 -2.32
N PRO A 53 11.65 -2.11 -3.55
CA PRO A 53 11.88 -1.32 -4.75
C PRO A 53 11.06 -0.01 -4.71
N PRO A 54 11.55 1.10 -5.30
CA PRO A 54 10.89 2.41 -5.24
C PRO A 54 9.37 2.40 -5.52
N PRO A 55 8.87 1.66 -6.53
CA PRO A 55 7.44 1.63 -6.83
C PRO A 55 6.58 1.04 -5.71
N PHE A 56 7.12 0.06 -4.98
CA PHE A 56 6.46 -0.50 -3.81
C PHE A 56 6.59 0.46 -2.62
N TYR A 57 7.78 1.03 -2.41
CA TYR A 57 8.03 1.99 -1.32
C TYR A 57 7.02 3.15 -1.34
N GLU A 58 6.84 3.80 -2.49
CA GLU A 58 5.94 4.96 -2.64
C GLU A 58 4.48 4.62 -2.33
N LYS A 59 4.00 3.46 -2.79
CA LYS A 59 2.61 3.04 -2.54
C LYS A 59 2.40 2.56 -1.10
N MET A 60 3.44 2.01 -0.48
CA MET A 60 3.40 1.44 0.87
C MET A 60 3.57 2.50 1.96
N VAL A 61 4.43 3.51 1.77
CA VAL A 61 4.72 4.53 2.79
C VAL A 61 3.49 5.38 3.12
N GLY A 62 2.64 5.65 2.12
CA GLY A 62 1.36 6.35 2.32
C GLY A 62 0.29 5.51 3.03
N ASN A 63 0.47 4.19 3.12
CA ASN A 63 -0.48 3.25 3.72
C ASN A 63 0.15 2.46 4.89
N MET A 64 1.18 3.01 5.53
CA MET A 64 1.95 2.28 6.53
C MET A 64 1.08 1.85 7.72
N SER A 65 1.09 0.55 8.04
CA SER A 65 0.46 0.00 9.24
C SER A 65 1.50 -0.22 10.36
N SER A 66 1.10 -0.17 11.62
CA SER A 66 1.96 -0.57 12.74
C SER A 66 2.14 -2.09 12.89
N ASN A 67 1.36 -2.89 12.15
CA ASN A 67 1.35 -4.34 12.21
C ASN A 67 1.88 -4.95 10.90
N PHE A 68 2.85 -5.86 10.99
CA PHE A 68 3.46 -6.51 9.83
C PHE A 68 2.45 -7.35 9.02
N VAL A 69 1.45 -7.94 9.66
CA VAL A 69 0.41 -8.72 8.95
C VAL A 69 -0.46 -7.81 8.08
N ASN A 70 -0.78 -6.62 8.55
CA ASN A 70 -1.54 -5.66 7.74
C ASN A 70 -0.70 -5.13 6.58
N LEU A 71 0.60 -4.89 6.81
CA LEU A 71 1.53 -4.51 5.76
C LEU A 71 1.59 -5.54 4.63
N LEU A 72 1.60 -6.83 4.97
CA LEU A 72 1.56 -7.93 3.99
C LEU A 72 0.32 -7.83 3.09
N LEU A 73 -0.86 -7.64 3.67
CA LEU A 73 -2.12 -7.53 2.93
C LEU A 73 -2.14 -6.32 1.98
N ILE A 74 -1.60 -5.19 2.43
CA ILE A 74 -1.48 -3.98 1.61
C ILE A 74 -0.51 -4.24 0.44
N GLY A 75 0.65 -4.84 0.71
CA GLY A 75 1.63 -5.15 -0.32
C GLY A 75 1.14 -6.17 -1.35
N GLU A 76 0.35 -7.17 -0.94
CA GLU A 76 -0.33 -8.08 -1.88
C GLU A 76 -1.30 -7.33 -2.80
N ARG A 77 -2.08 -6.39 -2.25
CA ARG A 77 -2.99 -5.54 -3.06
C ARG A 77 -2.22 -4.63 -4.02
N VAL A 78 -1.12 -4.04 -3.56
CA VAL A 78 -0.25 -3.21 -4.40
C VAL A 78 0.33 -4.04 -5.55
N GLU A 79 0.86 -5.23 -5.29
CA GLU A 79 1.39 -6.10 -6.35
C GLU A 79 0.30 -6.48 -7.39
N VAL A 80 -0.93 -6.75 -6.94
CA VAL A 80 -2.05 -7.04 -7.84
C VAL A 80 -2.41 -5.82 -8.70
N GLY A 81 -2.53 -4.63 -8.09
CA GLY A 81 -2.85 -3.40 -8.82
C GLY A 81 -1.76 -3.04 -9.83
N MET A 82 -0.48 -3.24 -9.49
CA MET A 82 0.64 -3.04 -10.42
C MET A 82 0.59 -4.03 -11.59
N LYS A 83 0.30 -5.32 -11.34
CA LYS A 83 0.15 -6.34 -12.38
C LYS A 83 -1.01 -6.07 -13.33
N LYS A 84 -2.08 -5.42 -12.83
CA LYS A 84 -3.26 -5.03 -13.63
C LYS A 84 -3.12 -3.68 -14.33
N GLY A 85 -2.07 -2.91 -14.05
CA GLY A 85 -1.93 -1.53 -14.54
C GLY A 85 -2.83 -0.51 -13.85
N GLU A 86 -3.55 -0.90 -12.80
CA GLU A 86 -4.39 0.00 -11.98
C GLU A 86 -3.52 0.92 -11.09
N ILE A 87 -2.31 0.47 -10.77
CA ILE A 87 -1.30 1.24 -10.05
C ILE A 87 -0.16 1.52 -11.03
N VAL A 88 -0.09 2.77 -11.47
CA VAL A 88 0.97 3.21 -12.38
C VAL A 88 2.32 3.14 -11.66
N LEU A 89 3.23 2.38 -12.27
CA LEU A 89 4.65 2.44 -12.02
C LEU A 89 5.13 3.75 -12.66
N GLU A 90 5.34 4.82 -11.88
CA GLU A 90 5.97 6.03 -12.42
C GLU A 90 7.44 5.73 -12.74
N ALA A 91 7.68 5.04 -13.85
CA ALA A 91 8.91 5.23 -14.59
C ALA A 91 8.77 6.60 -15.25
N ALA A 92 9.66 7.53 -14.92
CA ALA A 92 9.72 8.88 -15.47
C ALA A 92 9.58 8.90 -17.00
N THR A 93 8.35 8.94 -17.49
CA THR A 93 7.99 9.08 -18.90
C THR A 93 6.64 9.78 -18.94
N SER A 94 6.71 11.07 -19.25
CA SER A 94 5.57 11.93 -19.52
C SER A 94 4.77 11.38 -20.70
N HIS A 95 3.59 10.78 -20.49
CA HIS A 95 2.60 10.64 -21.56
C HIS A 95 1.18 10.79 -21.03
N THR A 96 0.55 11.84 -21.55
CA THR A 96 -0.87 12.21 -21.57
C THR A 96 -1.83 11.04 -21.45
N SER A 97 -2.77 11.12 -20.50
CA SER A 97 -4.09 10.53 -20.64
C SER A 97 -5.14 11.63 -20.49
N GLU A 98 -5.78 11.94 -21.61
CA GLU A 98 -6.92 12.82 -21.74
C GLU A 98 -8.11 12.39 -20.86
N SER A 99 -8.81 13.41 -20.38
CA SER A 99 -10.26 13.49 -20.17
C SER A 99 -10.95 12.43 -19.30
N TYR A 100 -11.26 12.83 -18.07
CA TYR A 100 -12.40 12.30 -17.32
C TYR A 100 -13.46 13.41 -17.28
N ASP A 101 -14.51 13.25 -18.06
CA ASP A 101 -15.72 14.06 -17.97
C ASP A 101 -16.41 13.70 -16.65
N SER A 102 -16.56 14.69 -15.76
CA SER A 102 -17.24 14.51 -14.47
C SER A 102 -18.66 15.03 -14.63
N GLU A 103 -19.61 14.15 -14.91
CA GLU A 103 -21.02 14.44 -14.70
C GLU A 103 -21.30 14.35 -13.19
N GLU A 104 -21.39 15.52 -12.57
CA GLU A 104 -21.92 15.74 -11.24
C GLU A 104 -23.38 16.19 -11.40
N GLU A 105 -24.36 15.37 -11.00
CA GLU A 105 -25.52 15.92 -10.31
C GLU A 105 -26.18 14.90 -9.38
N GLU A 106 -26.22 15.29 -8.11
CA GLU A 106 -26.87 14.69 -6.97
C GLU A 106 -28.39 14.99 -7.01
N GLY A 107 -29.24 14.00 -6.72
CA GLY A 107 -30.68 14.22 -6.67
C GLY A 107 -31.39 13.22 -5.77
N THR A 108 -31.31 13.42 -4.46
CA THR A 108 -32.05 12.64 -3.47
C THR A 108 -33.55 13.00 -3.50
N ASN A 109 -34.40 12.00 -3.77
CA ASN A 109 -35.85 12.15 -3.64
C ASN A 109 -36.25 12.11 -2.15
N LEU A 110 -36.75 13.22 -1.61
CA LEU A 110 -37.64 13.22 -0.45
C LEU A 110 -38.87 14.10 -0.73
N ILE A 111 -40.02 13.44 -0.81
CA ILE A 111 -41.34 14.03 -0.88
C ILE A 111 -41.72 14.49 0.52
N VAL A 112 -41.97 15.79 0.71
CA VAL A 112 -42.86 16.29 1.77
C VAL A 112 -43.74 17.39 1.18
N THR A 113 -45.03 17.11 1.22
CA THR A 113 -46.16 17.92 0.75
C THR A 113 -46.54 19.01 1.75
N SER A 114 -47.38 19.95 1.28
CA SER A 114 -48.19 20.97 2.00
C SER A 114 -47.48 22.32 2.16
N ASN A 115 -48.09 23.48 1.96
CA ASN A 115 -49.46 23.89 1.66
C ASN A 115 -49.42 25.35 1.16
N LEU A 116 -50.34 25.75 0.28
CA LEU A 116 -50.55 27.14 -0.16
C LEU A 116 -50.95 28.03 1.03
N GLN A 117 -50.34 29.20 1.21
CA GLN A 117 -51.03 30.38 1.75
C GLN A 117 -50.29 31.71 1.46
N LEU A 118 -50.85 32.45 0.51
CA LEU A 118 -51.09 33.90 0.43
C LEU A 118 -50.04 34.97 0.84
N LEU A 119 -50.05 35.98 -0.03
CA LEU A 119 -49.26 37.21 -0.13
C LEU A 119 -49.53 38.25 0.98
N ALA A 120 -48.51 39.10 1.18
CA ALA A 120 -48.52 40.48 1.72
C ALA A 120 -48.40 40.63 3.25
N PRO A 121 -47.82 41.76 3.70
CA PRO A 121 -48.56 43.03 3.71
C PRO A 121 -48.15 44.07 2.65
#